data_AF-A0A4S0QIU6-F1
#
_entry.id   AF-A0A4S0QIU6-F1
#
_cell.length_a   1.000
_cell.length_b   1.000
_cell.length_c   1.000
_cell.angle_alpha   90.00
_cell.angle_beta   90.00
_cell.angle_gamma   90.00
#
_symmetry.space_group_name_H-M   'P 1'
#
loop_
_entity.id
_entity.type
_entity.pdbx_description
1 polymer ?
#
loop_
_entity_poly.entity_id
_entity_poly.type
_entity_poly.pdbx_seq_one_letter_code
_entity_poly.pdbx_strand_id
1 'polypeptide(L)'
;PSVDELRGNLDLLIGRKPPLVQQIDRGPGQREDRYAHLLCGPVQMPLAAAPLQSPSPATDLEARVQALEEEVERLRARIDALAGEGR
;
A
#
# COMPACT_ATOMS: atom_id res chain seq x y z
N PRO A 1 -29.03 9.34 5.77
CA PRO A 1 -27.87 10.19 6.12
C PRO A 1 -27.59 11.25 5.03
N SER A 2 -27.32 12.49 5.45
CA SER A 2 -26.93 13.57 4.54
C SER A 2 -25.43 13.52 4.21
N VAL A 3 -25.01 14.22 3.16
CA VAL A 3 -23.57 14.33 2.82
C VAL A 3 -22.79 15.05 3.92
N ASP A 4 -23.41 16.05 4.55
CA ASP A 4 -22.76 16.80 5.65
C ASP A 4 -22.60 15.94 6.90
N GLU A 5 -23.59 15.09 7.22
CA GLU A 5 -23.50 14.11 8.29
C GLU A 5 -22.36 13.10 8.03
N LEU A 6 -22.23 12.63 6.78
CA LEU A 6 -21.14 11.75 6.39
C LEU A 6 -19.77 12.42 6.56
N ARG A 7 -19.63 13.69 6.15
CA ARG A 7 -18.38 14.45 6.34
C ARG A 7 -18.05 14.61 7.82
N GLY A 8 -19.02 14.94 8.67
CA GLY A 8 -18.81 15.02 10.11
C GLY A 8 -18.34 13.69 10.71
N ASN A 9 -18.89 12.56 10.26
CA ASN A 9 -18.44 11.23 10.67
C ASN A 9 -17.00 10.93 10.21
N LEU A 10 -16.63 11.34 9.00
CA LEU A 10 -15.26 11.19 8.49
C LEU A 10 -14.27 12.06 9.29
N ASP A 11 -14.63 13.30 9.63
CA ASP A 11 -13.81 14.19 10.45
C ASP A 11 -13.58 13.59 11.85
N LEU A 12 -14.59 12.97 12.44
CA LEU A 12 -14.46 12.25 13.71
C LEU A 12 -13.46 11.09 13.63
N LEU A 13 -13.42 10.36 12.51
CA LEU A 13 -12.48 9.26 12.28
C LEU A 13 -11.05 9.75 12.01
N ILE A 14 -10.90 10.91 11.39
CA ILE A 14 -9.62 11.59 11.18
C ILE A 14 -9.05 12.11 12.50
N GLY A 15 -9.90 12.67 13.38
CA GLY A 15 -9.48 13.24 14.67
C GLY A 15 -9.12 12.23 15.76
N ARG A 16 -9.28 10.92 15.52
CA ARG A 16 -8.93 9.87 16.51
C ARG A 16 -7.42 9.77 16.73
N LYS A 17 -7.05 9.16 17.85
CA LYS A 17 -5.65 8.84 18.19
C LYS A 17 -5.55 7.34 18.51
N PRO A 18 -5.01 6.50 17.60
CA PRO A 18 -4.53 6.83 16.26
C PRO A 18 -5.66 7.18 15.26
N PRO A 19 -5.39 7.95 14.20
CA PRO A 19 -6.36 8.24 13.15
C PRO A 19 -6.74 6.96 12.40
N LEU A 20 -8.01 6.83 12.01
CA LEU A 20 -8.50 5.65 11.27
C LEU A 20 -8.72 5.92 9.79
N VAL A 21 -8.87 7.18 9.43
CA VAL A 21 -9.12 7.67 8.07
C VAL A 21 -8.22 8.88 7.82
N GLN A 22 -7.83 9.08 6.56
CA GLN A 22 -7.15 10.28 6.08
C GLN A 22 -7.81 10.80 4.80
N GLN A 23 -7.94 12.12 4.67
CA GLN A 23 -8.32 12.75 3.41
C GLN A 23 -7.14 12.79 2.44
N ILE A 24 -7.40 12.45 1.19
CA ILE A 24 -6.42 12.39 0.09
C ILE A 24 -6.56 13.65 -0.77
N ASP A 25 -5.41 14.24 -1.10
CA ASP A 25 -5.35 15.40 -2.00
C ASP A 25 -5.97 15.11 -3.37
N ARG A 26 -6.59 16.14 -3.95
CA ARG A 26 -7.21 16.04 -5.27
C ARG A 26 -6.13 16.01 -6.34
N GLY A 27 -6.24 15.05 -7.26
CA GLY A 27 -5.43 15.00 -8.47
C GLY A 27 -5.98 15.91 -9.57
N PRO A 28 -5.23 16.12 -10.67
CA PRO A 28 -5.71 16.88 -11.81
C PRO A 28 -7.00 16.28 -12.38
N GLY A 29 -8.01 17.11 -12.63
CA GLY A 29 -9.32 16.70 -13.16
C GLY A 29 -10.29 16.11 -12.13
N GLN A 30 -9.88 15.91 -10.87
CA GLN A 30 -10.76 15.39 -9.82
C GLN A 30 -11.55 16.53 -9.15
N ARG A 31 -12.86 16.36 -8.98
CA ARG A 31 -13.74 17.39 -8.41
C ARG A 31 -14.18 17.07 -6.98
N GLU A 32 -14.02 15.82 -6.58
CA GLU A 32 -14.50 15.25 -5.32
C GLU A 32 -13.37 15.03 -4.31
N ASP A 33 -13.71 15.11 -3.03
CA ASP A 33 -12.81 14.69 -1.94
C ASP A 33 -12.76 13.18 -1.83
N ARG A 34 -11.58 12.65 -1.53
CA ARG A 34 -11.34 11.22 -1.38
C ARG A 34 -10.78 10.96 0.02
N TYR A 35 -11.14 9.81 0.57
CA TYR A 35 -10.71 9.39 1.90
C TYR A 35 -10.23 7.94 1.83
N ALA A 36 -9.22 7.59 2.61
CA ALA A 36 -8.73 6.22 2.72
C ALA A 36 -8.58 5.79 4.18
N HIS A 37 -8.84 4.51 4.44
CA HIS A 37 -8.69 3.92 5.77
C HIS A 37 -7.21 3.61 6.07
N LEU A 38 -6.82 3.73 7.34
CA LEU A 38 -5.45 3.46 7.82
C LEU A 38 -5.33 2.09 8.51
N LEU A 39 -6.38 1.27 8.44
CA LEU A 39 -6.42 -0.07 9.05
C LEU A 39 -5.40 -1.06 8.45
N CYS A 40 -4.91 -0.79 7.24
CA CYS A 40 -3.88 -1.59 6.56
C CYS A 40 -2.51 -0.89 6.54
N GLY A 41 -2.29 0.07 7.44
CA GLY A 41 -1.07 0.88 7.49
C GLY A 41 -1.22 2.26 6.85
N PRO A 42 -0.14 3.06 6.85
CA PRO A 42 -0.15 4.42 6.32
C PRO A 42 -0.36 4.41 4.80
N VAL A 43 -1.27 5.26 4.34
CA VAL A 43 -1.53 5.46 2.92
C VAL A 43 -0.36 6.27 2.33
N GLN A 44 0.47 5.62 1.52
CA GLN A 44 1.52 6.31 0.77
C GLN A 44 0.91 6.97 -0.45
N MET A 45 0.82 8.30 -0.43
CA MET A 45 0.39 9.08 -1.58
C MET A 45 1.58 9.30 -2.52
N PRO A 46 1.44 9.00 -3.82
CA PRO A 46 2.41 9.46 -4.81
C PRO A 46 2.44 10.99 -4.74
N LEU A 47 3.57 11.55 -4.31
CA LEU A 47 3.83 12.98 -4.37
C LEU A 47 3.46 13.44 -5.78
N ALA A 48 2.47 14.35 -5.88
CA ALA A 48 1.88 14.91 -7.10
C ALA A 48 2.48 14.35 -8.38
N ALA A 49 1.74 13.48 -9.08
CA ALA A 49 2.16 12.80 -10.31
C ALA A 49 3.10 13.69 -11.14
N ALA A 50 4.41 13.49 -10.96
CA ALA A 50 5.38 13.87 -11.97
C ALA A 50 4.86 13.25 -13.28
N PRO A 51 5.03 13.92 -14.44
CA PRO A 51 4.67 13.30 -15.71
C PRO A 51 5.24 11.88 -15.67
N LEU A 52 4.35 10.88 -15.78
CA LEU A 52 4.72 9.48 -15.77
C LEU A 52 5.67 9.30 -16.96
N GLN A 53 6.96 9.52 -16.76
CA GLN A 53 7.95 8.75 -17.46
C GLN A 53 7.65 7.34 -16.99
N SER A 54 6.91 6.60 -17.81
CA SER A 54 6.70 5.17 -17.61
C SER A 54 8.08 4.57 -17.36
N PRO A 55 8.43 4.17 -16.12
CA PRO A 55 9.57 3.28 -15.97
C PRO A 55 9.15 2.04 -16.75
N SER A 56 9.98 1.55 -17.67
CA SER A 56 9.67 0.33 -18.43
C SER A 56 9.35 -0.77 -17.40
N PRO A 57 8.07 -1.15 -17.23
CA PRO A 57 7.65 -1.86 -16.02
C PRO A 57 8.06 -3.34 -16.08
N ALA A 58 8.38 -3.85 -17.27
CA ALA A 58 8.74 -5.25 -17.48
C ALA A 58 10.07 -5.60 -16.80
N THR A 59 11.12 -4.80 -16.99
CA THR A 59 12.48 -5.15 -16.53
C THR A 59 12.63 -5.08 -15.01
N ASP A 60 12.00 -4.10 -14.36
CA ASP A 60 12.06 -3.95 -12.90
C ASP A 60 11.21 -5.01 -12.17
N LEU A 61 10.08 -5.39 -12.76
CA LEU A 61 9.26 -6.47 -12.24
C LEU A 61 9.94 -7.82 -12.43
N GLU A 62 10.53 -8.10 -13.59
CA GLU A 62 11.30 -9.31 -13.86
C GLU A 62 12.46 -9.47 -12.88
N ALA A 63 13.22 -8.41 -12.62
CA ALA A 63 14.31 -8.42 -11.65
C ALA A 63 13.83 -8.69 -10.22
N ARG A 64 12.69 -8.11 -9.81
CA ARG A 64 12.09 -8.40 -8.48
C ARG A 64 11.58 -9.83 -8.38
N VAL A 65 10.95 -10.36 -9.43
CA VAL A 65 10.45 -11.73 -9.45
C VAL A 65 11.61 -12.70 -9.31
N GLN A 66 12.69 -12.52 -10.09
CA GLN A 66 13.87 -13.37 -9.99
C GLN A 66 14.50 -13.35 -8.59
N ALA A 67 14.67 -12.17 -7.99
CA ALA A 67 15.23 -12.06 -6.64
C ALA A 67 14.35 -12.76 -5.58
N LEU A 68 13.03 -12.69 -5.73
CA LEU A 68 12.08 -13.36 -4.83
C LEU A 68 12.10 -14.88 -5.02
N GLU A 69 12.21 -15.37 -6.26
CA GLU A 69 12.32 -16.81 -6.55
C GLU A 69 13.58 -17.40 -5.92
N GLU A 70 14.72 -16.73 -6.04
CA GLU A 70 15.97 -17.13 -5.39
C GLU A 70 15.85 -17.12 -3.85
N GLU A 71 15.16 -16.13 -3.29
CA GLU A 71 14.91 -16.08 -1.85
C GLU A 71 14.03 -17.22 -1.37
N VAL A 72 12.98 -17.55 -2.12
CA VAL A 72 12.10 -18.69 -1.82
C VAL A 72 12.87 -20.00 -1.86
N GLU A 73 13.75 -20.22 -2.83
CA GLU A 73 14.59 -21.44 -2.87
C GLU A 73 15.52 -21.53 -1.67
N ARG A 74 16.20 -20.43 -1.29
CA ARG A 74 17.05 -20.41 -0.09
C ARG A 74 16.26 -20.73 1.17
N LEU A 75 15.07 -20.16 1.31
CA LEU A 75 14.20 -20.40 2.47
C LEU A 75 13.72 -21.85 2.52
N ARG A 76 13.32 -22.43 1.38
CA ARG A 76 12.93 -23.85 1.29
C ARG A 76 14.07 -24.77 1.68
N ALA A 77 15.27 -24.56 1.15
CA ALA A 77 16.44 -25.36 1.50
C ALA A 77 16.76 -25.29 3.01
N ARG A 78 16.62 -24.11 3.62
CA ARG A 78 16.80 -23.94 5.08
C ARG A 78 15.72 -24.66 5.88
N ILE A 79 14.47 -24.64 5.43
CA ILE A 79 13.38 -25.38 6.06
C ILE A 79 13.61 -26.89 5.95
N ASP A 80 14.00 -27.38 4.78
CA ASP A 80 14.27 -28.80 4.55
C ASP A 80 15.45 -29.29 5.39
N ALA A 81 16.50 -28.49 5.55
CA ALA A 81 17.62 -28.80 6.44
C ALA A 81 17.15 -28.91 7.91
N LEU A 82 16.39 -27.94 8.40
CA LEU A 82 15.86 -27.95 9.76
C LEU A 82 14.84 -29.09 10.00
N ALA A 83 14.03 -29.42 8.99
CA ALA A 83 13.06 -30.51 9.05
C ALA A 83 13.73 -31.88 8.91
N GLY A 84 14.86 -31.97 8.21
CA GLY A 84 15.67 -33.17 8.04
C GLY A 84 16.55 -33.51 9.25
N GLU A 85 17.00 -32.49 10.00
CA GLU A 85 17.75 -32.65 11.26
C GLU A 85 16.87 -33.13 12.44
N GLY A 86 15.54 -33.10 12.28
CA GLY A 86 14.57 -33.50 13.31
C GLY A 86 14.10 -34.96 13.25
N ARG A 87 14.77 -35.85 12.51
CA ARG A 87 14.44 -37.28 12.44
C ARG A 87 15.58 -38.18 12.92
#